data_AF-A0A9P1M9G2-F1
#
_entry.id   AF-A0A9P1M9G2-F1
#
_cell.length_a   1.000
_cell.length_b   1.000
_cell.length_c   1.000
_cell.angle_alpha   90.00
_cell.angle_beta   90.00
_cell.angle_gamma   90.00
#
_symmetry.space_group_name_H-M   'P 1'
#
loop_
_entity.id
_entity.type
_entity.pdbx_description
1 polymer ?
#
loop_
_entity_poly.entity_id
_entity_poly.type
_entity_poly.pdbx_seq_one_letter_code
_entity_poly.pdbx_strand_id
1 'polypeptide(L)'
;MGRPETTINLLRGWPAAELLPSKDLQKAAEELLSDPAESAVALQYGPDAGPTLLRDALALWLAKAYNVTPNRNRICITGGASQNLACILQRFADPNFTRLRAVPEDVEGVDVAYLARGLELANSETRFTTSVGLTSLSPNAPFTYGYHLI
;
A
#
# COMPACT_ATOMS: atom_id res chain seq x y z
N MET A 1 41.88 14.45 -9.15
CA MET A 1 40.79 15.42 -8.93
C MET A 1 39.98 14.94 -7.74
N GLY A 2 40.04 15.66 -6.61
CA GLY A 2 39.30 15.30 -5.40
C GLY A 2 37.80 15.50 -5.61
N ARG A 3 36.99 14.53 -5.16
CA ARG A 3 35.52 14.62 -5.19
C ARG A 3 35.10 15.85 -4.38
N PRO A 4 34.22 16.72 -4.89
CA PRO A 4 33.77 17.88 -4.11
C PRO A 4 33.11 17.41 -2.82
N GLU A 5 33.69 17.82 -1.69
CA GLU A 5 33.36 17.43 -0.30
C GLU A 5 31.91 17.77 0.12
N THR A 6 31.15 18.51 -0.69
CA THR A 6 29.79 18.95 -0.37
C THR A 6 28.89 18.79 -1.58
N THR A 7 28.52 17.55 -1.87
CA THR A 7 27.50 17.25 -2.89
C THR A 7 26.14 17.12 -2.21
N ILE A 8 25.17 17.96 -2.58
CA ILE A 8 23.77 17.82 -2.14
C ILE A 8 23.11 16.76 -3.02
N ASN A 9 22.63 15.67 -2.42
CA ASN A 9 21.96 14.58 -3.13
C ASN A 9 20.44 14.68 -2.96
N LEU A 10 19.74 15.06 -4.03
CA LEU A 10 18.28 15.19 -4.08
C LEU A 10 17.58 13.96 -4.71
N LEU A 11 18.34 12.91 -5.08
CA LEU A 11 17.80 11.73 -5.78
C LEU A 11 17.17 10.70 -4.84
N ARG A 12 17.47 10.74 -3.54
CA ARG A 12 16.98 9.74 -2.58
C ARG A 12 15.80 10.28 -1.79
N GLY A 13 14.65 9.60 -1.90
CA GLY A 13 13.45 9.86 -1.09
C GLY A 13 13.46 9.18 0.28
N TRP A 14 14.62 8.90 0.86
CA TRP A 14 14.71 8.29 2.19
C TRP A 14 14.60 9.36 3.27
N PRO A 15 13.97 9.06 4.42
CA PRO A 15 14.00 9.97 5.56
C PRO A 15 15.44 10.19 6.04
N ALA A 16 15.70 11.37 6.61
CA ALA A 16 16.98 11.67 7.25
C ALA A 16 17.26 10.70 8.40
N ALA A 17 18.52 10.27 8.56
CA ALA A 17 18.91 9.27 9.56
C ALA A 17 18.58 9.71 11.00
N GLU A 18 18.63 11.01 11.26
CA GLU A 18 18.30 11.63 12.55
C GLU A 18 16.79 11.58 12.89
N LEU A 19 15.92 11.37 11.90
CA LEU A 19 14.48 11.19 12.11
C LEU A 19 14.10 9.72 12.39
N LEU A 20 15.06 8.79 12.32
CA LEU A 20 14.78 7.38 12.56
C LEU A 20 14.60 7.15 14.08
N PRO A 21 13.48 6.55 14.52
CA PRO A 21 13.14 6.39 15.93
C PRO A 21 13.87 5.18 16.56
N SER A 22 15.18 5.05 16.37
CA SER A 22 15.94 3.86 16.79
C SER A 22 15.88 3.61 18.30
N LYS A 23 15.92 4.67 19.11
CA LYS A 23 15.83 4.56 20.58
C LYS A 23 14.46 4.09 21.05
N ASP A 24 13.39 4.61 20.45
CA ASP A 24 12.02 4.25 20.83
C ASP A 24 11.72 2.80 20.42
N LEU A 25 12.16 2.39 19.22
CA LEU A 25 12.01 1.02 18.75
C LEU A 25 12.80 0.03 19.62
N GLN A 26 14.04 0.38 20.00
CA GLN A 26 14.85 -0.46 20.89
C GLN A 26 14.17 -0.65 22.25
N LYS A 27 13.72 0.44 22.87
CA LYS A 27 13.03 0.40 24.17
C LYS A 27 11.75 -0.43 24.09
N ALA A 28 10.91 -0.21 23.09
CA ALA A 28 9.66 -0.95 22.93
C ALA A 28 9.90 -2.46 22.71
N ALA A 29 10.94 -2.82 21.95
CA ALA A 29 11.31 -4.22 21.76
C ALA A 29 11.83 -4.85 23.06
N GLU A 30 12.65 -4.14 23.83
CA GLU A 30 13.14 -4.63 25.12
C GLU A 30 12.01 -4.85 26.13
N GLU A 31 11.07 -3.90 26.24
CA GLU A 31 9.90 -4.01 27.10
C GLU A 31 9.03 -5.21 26.72
N LEU A 32 8.73 -5.39 25.42
CA LEU A 32 7.91 -6.49 24.93
C LEU A 32 8.58 -7.87 25.11
N LEU A 33 9.88 -7.95 24.85
CA LEU A 33 10.60 -9.23 24.84
C LEU A 33 11.07 -9.66 26.25
N SER A 34 11.10 -8.75 27.22
CA SER A 34 11.49 -9.06 28.60
C SER A 34 10.39 -9.77 29.40
N ASP A 35 9.12 -9.65 28.98
CA ASP A 35 8.00 -10.39 29.57
C ASP A 35 7.75 -11.69 28.77
N PRO A 36 7.97 -12.88 29.38
CA PRO A 36 7.76 -14.15 28.69
C PRO A 36 6.34 -14.36 28.15
N ALA A 37 5.31 -13.81 28.81
CA ALA A 37 3.92 -13.97 28.38
C ALA A 37 3.62 -13.14 27.13
N GLU A 38 4.02 -11.87 27.13
CA GLU A 38 3.85 -10.96 25.98
C GLU A 38 4.73 -11.38 24.80
N SER A 39 5.98 -11.75 25.07
CA SER A 39 6.93 -12.25 24.06
C SER A 39 6.40 -13.50 23.35
N ALA A 40 5.85 -14.45 24.10
CA ALA A 40 5.26 -15.65 23.52
C ALA A 40 4.10 -15.32 22.57
N VAL A 41 3.24 -14.35 22.91
CA VAL A 41 2.14 -13.92 22.04
C VAL A 41 2.67 -13.19 20.80
N ALA A 42 3.63 -12.28 20.97
CA ALA A 42 4.18 -11.47 19.89
C ALA A 42 4.93 -12.29 18.82
N LEU A 43 5.55 -13.40 19.22
CA LEU A 43 6.35 -14.26 18.33
C LEU A 43 5.55 -15.39 17.66
N GLN A 44 4.27 -15.55 18.00
CA GLN A 44 3.38 -16.52 17.38
C GLN A 44 2.73 -15.98 16.10
N TYR A 45 2.05 -16.86 15.38
CA TYR A 45 1.23 -16.46 14.24
C TYR A 45 0.16 -15.46 14.66
N GLY A 46 0.05 -14.37 13.91
CA GLY A 46 -0.92 -13.31 14.14
C GLY A 46 -2.21 -13.47 13.32
N PRO A 47 -3.24 -12.65 13.60
CA PRO A 47 -4.45 -12.60 12.79
C PRO A 47 -4.18 -12.12 11.36
N ASP A 48 -4.96 -12.60 10.39
CA ASP A 48 -4.80 -12.25 8.95
C ASP A 48 -4.79 -10.74 8.68
N ALA A 49 -5.64 -9.97 9.36
CA ALA A 49 -5.71 -8.51 9.20
C ALA A 49 -4.56 -7.76 9.90
N GLY A 50 -3.77 -8.46 10.73
CA GLY A 50 -2.72 -7.93 11.58
C GLY A 50 -3.13 -7.68 13.04
N PRO A 51 -2.15 -7.31 13.89
CA PRO A 51 -2.34 -7.18 15.34
C PRO A 51 -3.45 -6.18 15.70
N THR A 52 -4.36 -6.57 16.61
CA THR A 52 -5.54 -5.76 16.97
C THR A 52 -5.15 -4.43 17.61
N LEU A 53 -4.26 -4.45 18.60
CA LEU A 53 -3.83 -3.23 19.32
C LEU A 53 -3.21 -2.19 18.38
N LEU A 54 -2.41 -2.64 17.42
CA LEU A 54 -1.82 -1.78 16.40
C LEU A 54 -2.91 -1.12 15.53
N ARG A 55 -3.90 -1.89 15.08
CA ARG A 55 -5.00 -1.37 14.25
C ARG A 55 -5.88 -0.38 15.01
N ASP A 56 -6.11 -0.59 16.31
CA ASP A 56 -6.85 0.36 17.15
C ASP A 56 -6.07 1.67 17.31
N ALA A 57 -4.77 1.60 17.60
CA ALA A 57 -3.91 2.78 17.70
C ALA A 57 -3.85 3.56 16.37
N LEU A 58 -3.71 2.86 15.24
CA LEU A 58 -3.75 3.47 13.91
C LEU A 58 -5.11 4.11 13.60
N ALA A 59 -6.22 3.48 13.96
CA ALA A 59 -7.54 4.04 13.75
C ALA A 59 -7.71 5.38 14.48
N LEU A 60 -7.22 5.49 15.72
CA LEU A 60 -7.23 6.73 16.49
C LEU A 60 -6.29 7.79 15.89
N TRP A 61 -5.08 7.40 15.47
CA TRP A 61 -4.13 8.31 14.84
C TRP A 61 -4.68 8.87 13.52
N LEU A 62 -5.24 8.02 12.66
CA LEU A 62 -5.87 8.41 11.40
C LEU A 62 -7.11 9.29 11.63
N ALA A 63 -7.92 8.97 12.63
CA ALA A 63 -9.08 9.79 13.01
C ALA A 63 -8.66 11.22 13.34
N LYS A 64 -7.58 11.39 14.11
CA LYS A 64 -7.03 12.70 14.43
C LYS A 64 -6.44 13.41 13.20
N ALA A 65 -5.69 12.69 12.37
CA ALA A 65 -5.00 13.27 11.21
C ALA A 65 -5.95 13.70 10.08
N TYR A 66 -7.00 12.92 9.84
CA TYR A 66 -7.91 13.09 8.70
C TYR A 66 -9.34 13.50 9.08
N ASN A 67 -9.62 13.70 10.38
CA ASN A 67 -10.94 14.04 10.90
C ASN A 67 -12.02 13.02 10.49
N VAL A 68 -11.76 11.73 10.72
CA VAL A 68 -12.66 10.62 10.40
C VAL A 68 -13.04 9.83 11.64
N THR A 69 -14.15 9.08 11.60
CA THR A 69 -14.52 8.17 12.69
C THR A 69 -13.52 7.00 12.77
N PRO A 70 -12.90 6.75 13.94
CA PRO A 70 -11.96 5.64 14.08
C PRO A 70 -12.67 4.29 13.90
N ASN A 71 -12.15 3.44 13.01
CA ASN A 71 -12.69 2.11 12.78
C ASN A 71 -11.59 1.11 12.38
N ARG A 72 -11.21 0.23 13.32
CA ARG A 72 -10.19 -0.81 13.11
C ARG A 72 -10.52 -1.82 12.02
N ASN A 73 -11.82 -2.05 11.75
CA ASN A 73 -12.27 -3.03 10.74
C ASN A 73 -12.04 -2.50 9.31
N ARG A 74 -11.67 -1.22 9.17
CA ARG A 74 -11.28 -0.63 7.88
C ARG A 74 -9.76 -0.61 7.68
N ILE A 75 -8.99 -1.24 8.56
CA ILE A 75 -7.53 -1.24 8.53
C ILE A 75 -7.04 -2.69 8.43
N CYS A 76 -6.18 -2.94 7.46
CA CYS A 76 -5.43 -4.19 7.30
C CYS A 76 -3.94 -3.85 7.25
N ILE A 77 -3.12 -4.58 8.01
CA ILE A 77 -1.66 -4.40 8.00
C ILE A 77 -1.07 -5.17 6.82
N THR A 78 -0.17 -4.54 6.08
CA THR A 78 0.57 -5.14 4.95
C THR A 78 2.07 -4.92 5.15
N GLY A 79 2.90 -5.64 4.40
CA GLY A 79 4.35 -5.44 4.28
C GLY A 79 4.75 -4.15 3.56
N GLY A 80 3.99 -3.07 3.77
CA GLY A 80 4.19 -1.76 3.16
C GLY A 80 3.24 -1.46 2.00
N ALA A 81 3.37 -0.23 1.48
CA ALA A 81 2.51 0.31 0.43
C ALA A 81 2.60 -0.51 -0.87
N SER A 82 3.79 -0.98 -1.25
CA SER A 82 4.00 -1.74 -2.49
C SER A 82 3.26 -3.08 -2.49
N GLN A 83 3.28 -3.81 -1.37
CA GLN A 83 2.50 -5.06 -1.25
C GLN A 83 1.00 -4.77 -1.32
N ASN A 84 0.53 -3.71 -0.65
CA ASN A 84 -0.88 -3.32 -0.69
C ASN A 84 -1.32 -2.98 -2.12
N LEU A 85 -0.52 -2.20 -2.85
CA LEU A 85 -0.77 -1.88 -4.26
C LEU A 85 -0.82 -3.14 -5.12
N ALA A 86 0.10 -4.08 -4.93
CA ALA A 86 0.08 -5.35 -5.64
C ALA A 86 -1.22 -6.14 -5.36
N CYS A 87 -1.68 -6.20 -4.11
CA CYS A 87 -2.93 -6.88 -3.76
C CYS A 87 -4.15 -6.24 -4.44
N ILE A 88 -4.21 -4.90 -4.47
CA ILE A 88 -5.27 -4.16 -5.14
C ILE A 88 -5.27 -4.45 -6.64
N LEU A 89 -4.10 -4.38 -7.28
CA LEU A 89 -3.98 -4.63 -8.72
C LEU A 89 -4.32 -6.08 -9.07
N GLN A 90 -3.86 -7.06 -8.29
CA GLN A 90 -4.21 -8.47 -8.50
C GLN A 90 -5.72 -8.72 -8.41
N ARG A 91 -6.43 -7.97 -7.57
CA ARG A 91 -7.85 -8.19 -7.32
C ARG A 91 -8.78 -7.43 -8.26
N PHE A 92 -8.34 -6.27 -8.74
CA PHE A 92 -9.20 -5.31 -9.44
C PHE A 92 -8.69 -4.88 -10.82
N ALA A 93 -7.46 -5.25 -11.21
CA ALA A 93 -6.97 -4.97 -12.55
C ALA A 93 -7.24 -6.13 -13.52
N ASP A 94 -7.68 -5.80 -14.73
CA ASP A 94 -7.81 -6.72 -15.85
C ASP A 94 -7.02 -6.16 -17.04
N PRO A 95 -6.11 -6.93 -17.67
CA PRO A 95 -5.29 -6.45 -18.77
C PRO A 95 -6.11 -5.97 -20.00
N ASN A 96 -7.37 -6.40 -20.14
CA ASN A 96 -8.25 -6.00 -21.24
C ASN A 96 -9.07 -4.74 -20.92
N PHE A 97 -9.18 -4.34 -19.65
CA PHE A 97 -10.07 -3.27 -19.21
C PHE A 97 -9.35 -2.14 -18.45
N THR A 98 -8.35 -2.46 -17.63
CA THR A 98 -7.63 -1.47 -16.82
C THR A 98 -6.59 -0.74 -17.67
N ARG A 99 -6.92 0.50 -18.05
CA ARG A 99 -6.12 1.31 -18.99
C ARG A 99 -5.26 2.40 -18.34
N LEU A 100 -5.51 2.75 -17.07
CA LEU A 100 -4.69 3.72 -16.35
C LEU A 100 -3.41 3.05 -15.84
N ARG A 101 -2.28 3.46 -16.41
CA ARG A 101 -0.94 3.02 -16.04
C ARG A 101 -0.23 4.13 -15.26
N ALA A 102 0.76 3.76 -14.45
CA ALA A 102 1.72 4.72 -13.93
C ALA A 102 2.32 5.54 -15.08
N VAL A 103 2.49 6.85 -14.84
CA VAL A 103 3.12 7.74 -15.81
C VAL A 103 4.62 7.42 -15.84
N PRO A 104 5.22 7.25 -17.02
CA PRO A 104 6.66 7.07 -17.12
C PRO A 104 7.40 8.24 -16.47
N GLU A 105 8.50 7.93 -15.79
CA GLU A 105 9.39 8.90 -15.19
C GLU A 105 10.79 8.71 -15.79
N ASP A 106 11.49 9.80 -16.05
CA ASP A 106 12.90 9.82 -16.46
C ASP A 106 13.73 10.70 -15.51
N VAL A 107 14.95 11.05 -15.92
CA VAL A 107 15.86 11.89 -15.11
C VAL A 107 15.37 13.34 -14.97
N GLU A 108 14.47 13.80 -15.83
CA GLU A 108 13.86 15.13 -15.79
C GLU A 108 12.55 15.14 -14.99
N GLY A 109 11.93 13.98 -14.77
CA GLY A 109 10.80 13.78 -13.88
C GLY A 109 9.66 13.01 -14.53
N VAL A 110 8.43 13.31 -14.11
CA VAL A 110 7.21 12.67 -14.64
C VAL A 110 6.92 13.18 -16.05
N ASP A 111 6.65 12.28 -17.01
CA ASP A 111 6.23 12.65 -18.37
C ASP A 111 4.80 13.24 -18.37
N VAL A 112 4.72 14.56 -18.21
CA VAL A 112 3.45 15.30 -18.19
C VAL A 112 2.70 15.18 -19.51
N ALA A 113 3.40 15.04 -20.64
CA ALA A 113 2.77 14.90 -21.95
C ALA A 113 2.10 13.52 -22.08
N TYR A 114 2.72 12.46 -21.56
CA TYR A 114 2.09 11.15 -21.43
C TYR A 114 0.85 11.20 -20.54
N LEU A 115 0.94 11.84 -19.37
CA LEU A 115 -0.19 12.01 -18.46
C LEU A 115 -1.35 12.74 -19.13
N ALA A 116 -1.09 13.87 -19.81
CA ALA A 116 -2.11 14.65 -20.50
C ALA A 116 -2.84 13.83 -21.57
N ARG A 117 -2.10 13.10 -22.42
CA ARG A 117 -2.69 12.18 -23.42
C ARG A 117 -3.53 11.08 -22.77
N GLY A 118 -3.05 10.50 -21.67
CA GLY A 118 -3.79 9.48 -20.92
C GLY A 118 -5.11 9.99 -20.37
N LEU A 119 -5.14 11.23 -19.84
CA LEU A 119 -6.35 11.86 -19.33
C LEU A 119 -7.35 12.20 -20.45
N GLU A 120 -6.88 12.67 -21.61
CA GLU A 120 -7.75 12.92 -22.77
C GLU A 120 -8.40 11.63 -23.30
N LEU A 121 -7.64 10.53 -23.39
CA LEU A 121 -8.17 9.23 -23.77
C LEU A 121 -9.20 8.72 -22.76
N ALA A 122 -8.93 8.86 -21.45
CA ALA A 122 -9.87 8.46 -20.41
C ALA A 122 -11.15 9.30 -20.40
N ASN A 123 -11.06 10.61 -20.66
CA ASN A 123 -12.19 11.54 -20.61
C ASN A 123 -13.02 11.58 -21.90
N SER A 124 -12.45 11.24 -23.06
CA SER A 124 -13.17 11.17 -24.33
C SER A 124 -14.11 9.96 -24.42
N GLU A 125 -13.86 8.93 -23.60
CA GLU A 125 -14.73 7.77 -23.43
C GLU A 125 -15.48 7.86 -22.09
N THR A 126 -16.52 8.70 -21.97
CA THR A 126 -17.43 8.61 -20.81
C THR A 126 -18.90 8.59 -21.22
N ARG A 127 -19.49 7.39 -21.19
CA ARG A 127 -20.65 7.01 -20.36
C ARG A 127 -21.09 5.61 -20.78
N PHE A 128 -20.76 4.60 -19.97
CA PHE A 128 -21.59 3.40 -19.98
C PHE A 128 -22.98 3.83 -19.54
N THR A 129 -23.94 3.69 -20.44
CA THR A 129 -25.36 3.69 -20.11
C THR A 129 -25.58 2.66 -19.01
N THR A 130 -26.20 3.08 -17.92
CA THR A 130 -26.74 2.20 -16.88
C THR A 130 -27.77 1.25 -17.52
N SER A 131 -27.32 0.13 -18.07
CA SER A 131 -28.19 -0.98 -18.47
C SER A 131 -27.43 -2.30 -18.69
N VAL A 132 -26.28 -2.51 -18.05
CA VAL A 132 -25.80 -3.88 -17.85
C VAL A 132 -26.38 -4.32 -16.52
N GLY A 133 -27.39 -5.19 -16.61
CA GLY A 133 -28.04 -5.77 -15.44
C GLY A 133 -27.00 -6.26 -14.43
N LEU A 134 -27.34 -6.12 -13.15
CA LEU A 134 -26.66 -6.76 -12.03
C LEU A 134 -26.59 -8.28 -12.29
N THR A 135 -25.65 -8.72 -13.13
CA THR A 135 -25.14 -10.07 -13.03
C THR A 135 -24.21 -10.00 -11.84
N SER A 136 -24.80 -10.28 -10.68
CA SER A 136 -24.13 -10.53 -9.41
C SER A 136 -22.73 -11.09 -9.70
N LEU A 137 -21.70 -10.30 -9.39
CA LEU A 137 -20.38 -10.85 -9.11
C LEU A 137 -20.57 -11.74 -7.89
N SER A 138 -20.94 -12.99 -8.15
CA SER A 138 -21.18 -13.98 -7.11
C SER A 138 -19.87 -14.12 -6.33
N PRO A 139 -19.88 -13.94 -5.01
CA PRO A 139 -18.69 -14.18 -4.18
C PRO A 139 -18.18 -15.64 -4.28
N ASN A 140 -18.95 -16.54 -4.89
CA ASN A 140 -18.73 -17.99 -4.94
C ASN A 140 -18.41 -18.53 -6.35
N ALA A 141 -18.00 -17.71 -7.32
CA ALA A 141 -17.46 -18.28 -8.56
C ALA A 141 -16.11 -18.95 -8.25
N PRO A 142 -15.97 -20.28 -8.40
CA PRO A 142 -14.70 -20.94 -8.13
C PRO A 142 -13.67 -20.43 -9.13
N PHE A 143 -12.59 -19.82 -8.63
CA PHE A 143 -11.38 -19.61 -9.43
C PHE A 143 -10.90 -20.99 -9.89
N THR A 144 -11.12 -21.30 -11.16
CA THR A 144 -10.60 -22.55 -11.73
C THR A 144 -9.10 -22.34 -11.91
N TYR A 145 -8.32 -22.75 -10.91
CA TYR A 145 -6.87 -22.87 -11.04
C TYR A 145 -6.58 -24.01 -12.03
N GLY A 146 -6.37 -23.67 -13.30
CA GLY A 146 -5.76 -24.57 -14.26
C GLY A 146 -4.27 -24.71 -13.91
N TYR A 147 -3.93 -25.71 -13.09
CA TYR A 147 -2.55 -26.15 -12.98
C TYR A 147 -2.20 -26.90 -14.27
N HIS A 148 -1.46 -26.26 -15.16
CA HIS A 148 -0.66 -27.00 -16.12
C HIS A 148 0.60 -27.46 -15.38
N LEU A 149 0.53 -28.68 -14.85
CA LEU A 149 1.73 -29.41 -14.44
C LEU A 149 2.55 -29.66 -15.71
N ILE A 150 3.79 -29.15 -15.71
CA ILE A 150 4.85 -29.62 -16.61
C ILE A 150 5.57 -30.75 -15.89
#